data_AF-A0A379AFG6-F1
#
_entry.id   AF-A0A379AFG6-F1
#
_cell.length_a   1.000
_cell.length_b   1.000
_cell.length_c   1.000
_cell.angle_alpha   90.00
_cell.angle_beta   90.00
_cell.angle_gamma   90.00
#
_symmetry.space_group_name_H-M   'P 1'
#
loop_
_entity.id
_entity.type
_entity.pdbx_description
1 polymer ?
#
loop_
_entity_poly.entity_id
_entity_poly.type
_entity_poly.pdbx_seq_one_letter_code
_entity_poly.pdbx_strand_id
1 'polypeptide(L)'
;MNKFQKNVQAFQHTSFRYLFFGRLFTVLGNGIAPIALAFAVLDIGGSASDLGIVVASRSLCNVLFLLVGGVVADRYSRSRVLVSSAVVAAVSQAIVAWSVLDGSATVISLTLLGALNGAAAGIALPASSALVPQVVPATNLRQANALIQLGIYGGTVMGHRWGVLSPALSGRAGGWQLMRWVLPFPRRSIS
;
A
#
# COMPACT_ATOMS: atom_id res chain seq x y z
N MET A 1 21.41 -23.79 24.91
CA MET A 1 20.18 -23.08 24.51
C MET A 1 20.52 -22.05 23.43
N ASN A 2 20.22 -22.32 22.16
CA ASN A 2 20.78 -21.58 21.02
C ASN A 2 20.17 -20.18 20.84
N LYS A 3 21.00 -19.18 20.52
CA LYS A 3 20.62 -17.77 20.23
C LYS A 3 19.43 -17.65 19.27
N PHE A 4 19.26 -18.60 18.34
CA PHE A 4 18.14 -18.66 17.40
C PHE A 4 16.77 -18.92 18.05
N GLN A 5 16.67 -19.68 19.14
CA GLN A 5 15.39 -19.87 19.84
C GLN A 5 14.97 -18.62 20.63
N LYS A 6 15.95 -17.82 21.09
CA LYS A 6 15.69 -16.50 21.68
C LYS A 6 15.21 -15.49 20.62
N ASN A 7 15.50 -15.72 19.34
CA ASN A 7 15.21 -14.80 18.23
C ASN A 7 13.73 -14.73 17.79
N VAL A 8 12.88 -15.66 18.27
CA VAL A 8 11.48 -15.81 17.84
C VAL A 8 10.50 -15.64 19.00
N GLN A 9 10.97 -15.21 20.18
CA GLN A 9 10.12 -15.05 21.37
C GLN A 9 8.97 -14.05 21.15
N ALA A 10 9.18 -13.02 20.33
CA ALA A 10 8.12 -12.10 19.96
C ALA A 10 6.93 -12.80 19.26
N PHE A 11 7.19 -13.81 18.42
CA PHE A 11 6.14 -14.60 17.73
C PHE A 11 5.35 -15.53 18.65
N GLN A 12 5.80 -15.75 19.89
CA GLN A 12 5.02 -16.50 20.87
C GLN A 12 3.79 -15.72 21.33
N HIS A 13 3.79 -14.39 21.17
CA HIS A 13 2.62 -13.57 21.46
C HIS A 13 1.69 -13.53 20.25
N THR A 14 0.49 -14.12 20.38
CA THR A 14 -0.55 -14.10 19.36
C THR A 14 -0.88 -12.68 18.88
N SER A 15 -0.90 -11.69 19.77
CA SER A 15 -1.10 -10.28 19.44
C SER A 15 -0.01 -9.71 18.54
N PHE A 16 1.25 -10.12 18.75
CA PHE A 16 2.36 -9.73 17.88
C PHE A 16 2.25 -10.36 16.49
N ARG A 17 1.79 -11.62 16.38
CA ARG A 17 1.55 -12.28 15.09
C ARG A 17 0.51 -11.53 14.25
N TYR A 18 -0.63 -11.17 14.85
CA TYR A 18 -1.66 -10.39 14.16
C TYR A 18 -1.16 -9.01 13.73
N LEU A 19 -0.42 -8.32 14.59
CA LEU A 19 0.20 -7.04 14.22
C LEU A 19 1.22 -7.22 13.09
N PHE A 20 2.07 -8.24 13.15
CA PHE A 20 3.10 -8.50 12.14
C PHE A 20 2.48 -8.76 10.76
N PHE A 21 1.55 -9.71 10.66
CA PHE A 21 0.90 -10.03 9.40
C PHE A 21 0.02 -8.89 8.88
N GLY A 22 -0.75 -8.23 9.76
CA GLY A 22 -1.55 -7.06 9.37
C GLY A 22 -0.66 -5.95 8.80
N ARG A 23 0.49 -5.68 9.41
CA ARG A 23 1.44 -4.68 8.93
C ARG A 23 2.09 -5.09 7.61
N LEU A 24 2.41 -6.37 7.43
CA LEU A 24 2.93 -6.90 6.18
C LEU A 24 1.94 -6.70 5.03
N PHE A 25 0.67 -7.06 5.23
CA PHE A 25 -0.39 -6.86 4.23
C PHE A 25 -0.61 -5.38 3.90
N THR A 26 -0.65 -4.51 4.92
CA THR A 26 -0.80 -3.07 4.70
C THR A 26 0.35 -2.49 3.89
N VAL A 27 1.60 -2.91 4.15
CA VAL A 27 2.78 -2.45 3.40
C VAL A 27 2.72 -2.93 1.96
N LEU A 28 2.36 -4.20 1.74
CA LEU A 28 2.19 -4.76 0.40
C LEU A 28 1.13 -3.99 -0.39
N GLY A 29 -0.06 -3.79 0.20
CA GLY A 29 -1.14 -3.03 -0.41
C GLY A 29 -0.75 -1.58 -0.70
N ASN A 30 -0.08 -0.91 0.24
CA ASN A 30 0.35 0.48 0.06
C ASN A 30 1.41 0.67 -1.04
N GLY A 31 2.22 -0.36 -1.32
CA GLY A 31 3.17 -0.38 -2.43
C GLY A 31 2.51 -0.69 -3.78
N ILE A 32 1.51 -1.56 -3.81
CA ILE A 32 0.80 -1.96 -5.04
C ILE A 32 -0.20 -0.88 -5.47
N ALA A 33 -0.97 -0.31 -4.54
CA ALA A 33 -2.03 0.66 -4.80
C ALA A 33 -1.63 1.86 -5.71
N PRO A 34 -0.50 2.57 -5.51
CA PRO A 34 -0.14 3.68 -6.38
C PRO A 34 0.21 3.23 -7.79
N ILE A 35 0.81 2.04 -7.93
CA ILE A 35 1.16 1.47 -9.22
C ILE A 35 -0.12 1.06 -9.95
N ALA A 36 -1.04 0.39 -9.28
CA ALA A 36 -2.34 0.03 -9.82
C ALA A 36 -3.16 1.26 -10.23
N LEU A 37 -3.17 2.32 -9.41
CA LEU A 37 -3.81 3.59 -9.75
C LEU A 37 -3.18 4.26 -10.97
N ALA A 38 -1.85 4.25 -11.08
CA ALA A 38 -1.14 4.77 -12.24
C ALA A 38 -1.55 4.04 -13.52
N PHE A 39 -1.56 2.70 -13.52
CA PHE A 39 -2.03 1.91 -14.66
C PHE A 39 -3.51 2.15 -14.96
N ALA A 40 -4.36 2.23 -13.93
CA ALA A 40 -5.78 2.50 -14.10
C ALA A 40 -6.06 3.83 -14.80
N VAL A 41 -5.33 4.90 -14.46
CA VAL A 41 -5.46 6.21 -15.13
C VAL A 41 -5.05 6.13 -16.60
N LEU A 42 -3.97 5.40 -16.91
CA LEU A 42 -3.50 5.25 -18.28
C LEU A 42 -4.44 4.36 -19.12
N ASP A 43 -5.02 3.31 -18.54
CA ASP A 43 -5.96 2.41 -19.22
C ASP A 43 -7.26 3.13 -19.62
N ILE A 44 -7.73 4.10 -18.81
CA ILE A 44 -8.92 4.91 -19.14
C ILE A 44 -8.62 6.06 -20.13
N GLY A 45 -7.39 6.14 -20.66
CA GLY A 45 -6.97 7.20 -21.59
C GLY A 45 -6.62 8.53 -20.92
N GLY A 46 -6.35 8.53 -19.61
CA GLY A 46 -5.92 9.71 -18.87
C GLY A 46 -4.54 10.20 -19.29
N SER A 47 -4.30 11.50 -19.10
CA SER A 47 -3.01 12.14 -19.38
C SER A 47 -1.99 11.94 -18.26
N ALA A 48 -0.72 12.21 -18.55
CA ALA A 48 0.33 12.23 -17.51
C ALA A 48 0.02 13.23 -16.39
N SER A 49 -0.67 14.33 -16.71
CA SER A 49 -1.13 15.33 -15.75
C SER A 49 -2.20 14.76 -14.81
N ASP A 50 -3.14 13.98 -15.33
CA ASP A 50 -4.20 13.34 -14.54
C ASP A 50 -3.62 12.33 -13.53
N LEU A 51 -2.65 11.54 -13.98
CA LEU A 51 -1.93 10.62 -13.12
C LEU A 51 -1.15 11.38 -12.02
N GLY A 52 -0.51 12.49 -12.40
CA GLY A 52 0.15 13.39 -11.46
C GLY A 52 -0.80 13.90 -10.38
N ILE A 53 -2.02 14.31 -10.76
CA ILE A 53 -3.06 14.79 -9.82
C ILE A 53 -3.49 13.68 -8.86
N VAL A 54 -3.76 12.47 -9.36
CA VAL A 54 -4.17 11.32 -8.53
C VAL A 54 -3.09 10.98 -7.49
N VAL A 55 -1.82 10.91 -7.92
CA VAL A 55 -0.69 10.58 -7.04
C VAL A 55 -0.41 11.71 -6.05
N ALA A 56 -0.50 12.97 -6.49
CA ALA A 56 -0.32 14.15 -5.63
C ALA A 56 -1.42 14.21 -4.55
N SER A 57 -2.68 14.00 -4.92
CA SER A 57 -3.81 13.97 -4.00
C SER A 57 -3.67 12.89 -2.93
N ARG A 58 -3.29 11.66 -3.33
CA ARG A 58 -2.97 10.57 -2.40
C ARG A 58 -1.86 10.95 -1.43
N SER A 59 -0.78 11.52 -1.95
CA SER A 59 0.38 11.92 -1.14
C SER A 59 0.04 13.03 -0.17
N LEU A 60 -0.72 14.03 -0.61
CA LEU A 60 -1.19 15.14 0.21
C LEU A 60 -2.06 14.63 1.36
N CYS A 61 -3.06 13.79 1.06
CA CYS A 61 -3.91 13.20 2.08
C CYS A 61 -3.11 12.33 3.06
N ASN A 62 -2.14 11.56 2.59
CA ASN A 62 -1.27 10.78 3.45
C ASN A 62 -0.51 11.66 4.44
N VAL A 63 0.12 12.75 3.99
CA VAL A 63 0.85 13.67 4.87
C VAL A 63 -0.08 14.37 5.86
N LEU A 64 -1.24 14.86 5.41
CA LEU A 64 -2.22 15.52 6.27
C LEU A 64 -2.72 14.57 7.37
N PHE A 65 -3.08 13.34 6.99
CA PHE A 65 -3.60 12.35 7.92
C PHE A 65 -2.51 11.67 8.75
N LEU A 66 -1.25 11.77 8.37
CA LEU A 66 -0.14 11.39 9.23
C LEU A 66 -0.08 12.29 10.47
N LEU A 67 -0.25 13.60 10.28
CA LEU A 67 -0.31 14.58 11.37
C LEU A 67 -1.52 14.33 12.27
N VAL A 68 -2.70 14.13 11.67
CA VAL A 68 -3.95 13.83 12.40
C VAL A 68 -3.89 12.45 13.07
N GLY A 69 -3.24 11.48 12.43
CA GLY A 69 -3.13 10.10 12.86
C GLY A 69 -2.45 9.94 14.22
N GLY A 70 -1.49 10.82 14.54
CA GLY A 70 -0.89 10.87 15.88
C GLY A 70 -1.92 11.16 16.96
N VAL A 71 -2.72 12.21 16.78
CA VAL A 71 -3.77 12.62 17.73
C VAL A 71 -4.87 11.55 17.85
N VAL A 72 -5.26 10.94 16.73
CA VAL A 72 -6.27 9.87 16.72
C VAL A 72 -5.75 8.61 17.44
N ALA A 73 -4.47 8.26 17.27
CA ALA A 73 -3.85 7.12 17.93
C ALA A 73 -3.71 7.31 19.46
N ASP A 74 -3.72 8.55 19.93
CA ASP A 74 -3.70 8.87 21.37
C ASP A 74 -5.09 8.82 22.00
N ARG A 75 -6.15 9.15 21.24
CA ARG A 75 -7.53 9.20 21.75
C ARG A 75 -8.31 7.89 21.63
N TYR A 76 -8.00 7.07 20.64
CA TYR A 76 -8.72 5.82 20.38
C TYR A 76 -7.85 4.59 20.61
N SER A 77 -8.47 3.43 20.79
CA SER A 77 -7.72 2.18 20.89
C SER A 77 -6.99 1.92 19.56
N ARG A 78 -5.66 2.00 19.61
CA ARG A 78 -4.73 1.88 18.49
C ARG A 78 -4.99 0.66 17.60
N SER A 79 -5.42 -0.46 18.19
CA SER A 79 -5.77 -1.68 17.44
C SER A 79 -6.99 -1.46 16.52
N ARG A 80 -8.07 -0.83 17.02
CA ARG A 80 -9.25 -0.51 16.20
C ARG A 80 -8.93 0.50 15.11
N VAL A 81 -8.06 1.48 15.40
CA VAL A 81 -7.60 2.47 14.41
C VAL A 81 -6.81 1.79 13.28
N LEU A 82 -5.92 0.86 13.61
CA LEU A 82 -5.15 0.10 12.63
C LEU A 82 -6.04 -0.82 11.77
N VAL A 83 -7.00 -1.51 12.39
CA VAL A 83 -7.91 -2.40 11.65
C VAL A 83 -8.85 -1.60 10.75
N SER A 84 -9.43 -0.51 11.25
CA SER A 84 -10.31 0.35 10.44
C SER A 84 -9.58 0.97 9.26
N SER A 85 -8.35 1.46 9.44
CA SER A 85 -7.55 1.99 8.33
C SER A 85 -7.21 0.91 7.30
N ALA A 86 -6.86 -0.31 7.74
CA ALA A 86 -6.63 -1.44 6.85
C ALA A 86 -7.89 -1.81 6.05
N VAL A 87 -9.06 -1.82 6.67
CA VAL A 87 -10.35 -2.09 6.01
C VAL A 87 -10.67 -1.01 4.99
N VAL A 88 -10.52 0.28 5.34
CA VAL A 88 -10.74 1.40 4.40
C VAL A 88 -9.77 1.31 3.21
N ALA A 89 -8.50 0.98 3.46
CA ALA A 89 -7.51 0.80 2.41
C ALA A 89 -7.85 -0.37 1.48
N ALA A 90 -8.33 -1.50 2.02
CA ALA A 90 -8.72 -2.67 1.24
C ALA A 90 -9.98 -2.39 0.42
N VAL A 91 -11.02 -1.79 1.01
CA VAL A 91 -12.26 -1.44 0.33
C VAL A 91 -12.03 -0.42 -0.77
N SER A 92 -11.23 0.63 -0.53
CA SER A 92 -10.90 1.61 -1.57
C SER A 92 -10.18 0.95 -2.75
N GLN A 93 -9.23 0.05 -2.50
CA GLN A 93 -8.55 -0.71 -3.56
C GLN A 93 -9.50 -1.65 -4.31
N ALA A 94 -10.42 -2.32 -3.62
CA ALA A 94 -11.41 -3.18 -4.26
C ALA A 94 -12.35 -2.37 -5.18
N ILE A 95 -12.77 -1.17 -4.75
CA ILE A 95 -13.60 -0.28 -5.55
C ILE A 95 -12.84 0.21 -6.80
N VAL A 96 -11.56 0.58 -6.66
CA VAL A 96 -10.72 0.96 -7.82
C VAL A 96 -10.64 -0.21 -8.80
N ALA A 97 -10.30 -1.41 -8.31
CA ALA A 97 -10.19 -2.59 -9.16
C ALA A 97 -11.50 -2.90 -9.89
N TRP A 98 -12.63 -2.85 -9.19
CA TRP A 98 -13.95 -3.05 -9.77
C TRP A 98 -14.29 -1.98 -10.83
N SER A 99 -14.06 -0.70 -10.52
CA SER A 99 -14.37 0.41 -11.44
C SER A 99 -13.58 0.34 -12.73
N VAL A 100 -12.33 -0.14 -12.66
CA VAL A 100 -11.49 -0.37 -13.84
C VAL A 100 -12.00 -1.56 -14.65
N LEU A 101 -12.47 -2.64 -13.99
CA LEU A 101 -13.00 -3.82 -14.67
C LEU A 101 -14.35 -3.56 -15.37
N ASP A 102 -15.20 -2.75 -14.76
CA ASP A 102 -16.53 -2.38 -15.27
C ASP A 102 -16.48 -1.22 -16.29
N GLY A 103 -15.32 -0.58 -16.46
CA GLY A 103 -15.14 0.56 -17.36
C GLY A 103 -15.79 1.87 -16.88
N SER A 104 -16.29 1.90 -15.65
CA SER A 104 -16.89 3.09 -15.01
C SER A 104 -15.87 3.99 -14.31
N ALA A 105 -14.59 3.62 -14.32
CA ALA A 105 -13.49 4.38 -13.75
C ALA A 105 -13.33 5.76 -14.44
N THR A 106 -13.38 6.81 -13.63
CA THR A 106 -13.08 8.19 -14.04
C THR A 106 -11.89 8.74 -13.26
N VAL A 107 -11.16 9.70 -13.83
CA VAL A 107 -10.03 10.38 -13.15
C VAL A 107 -10.44 10.92 -11.78
N ILE A 108 -11.64 11.49 -11.67
CA ILE A 108 -12.19 12.01 -10.41
C ILE A 108 -12.38 10.87 -9.39
N SER A 109 -12.99 9.75 -9.79
CA SER A 109 -13.19 8.60 -8.89
C SER A 109 -11.86 8.02 -8.39
N LEU A 110 -10.87 7.89 -9.28
CA LEU A 110 -9.53 7.40 -8.94
C LEU A 110 -8.79 8.39 -8.02
N THR A 111 -8.99 9.70 -8.22
CA THR A 111 -8.43 10.74 -7.35
C THR A 111 -9.01 10.66 -5.95
N LEU A 112 -10.33 10.53 -5.81
CA LEU A 112 -11.02 10.44 -4.51
C LEU A 112 -10.66 9.14 -3.77
N LEU A 113 -10.63 8.01 -4.48
CA LEU A 113 -10.24 6.73 -3.91
C LEU A 113 -8.75 6.70 -3.53
N GLY A 114 -7.88 7.33 -4.35
CA GLY A 114 -6.46 7.53 -4.06
C GLY A 114 -6.25 8.40 -2.82
N ALA A 115 -6.99 9.50 -2.69
CA ALA A 115 -6.99 10.37 -1.51
C ALA A 115 -7.40 9.62 -0.24
N LEU A 116 -8.50 8.86 -0.31
CA LEU A 116 -8.98 8.02 0.80
C LEU A 116 -7.93 6.97 1.22
N ASN A 117 -7.29 6.32 0.24
CA ASN A 117 -6.22 5.37 0.49
C ASN A 117 -5.00 6.04 1.15
N GLY A 118 -4.63 7.24 0.69
CA GLY A 118 -3.60 8.07 1.32
C GLY A 118 -3.92 8.39 2.77
N ALA A 119 -5.16 8.83 3.05
CA ALA A 119 -5.61 9.13 4.40
C ALA A 119 -5.52 7.91 5.34
N ALA A 120 -5.97 6.74 4.88
CA ALA A 120 -5.87 5.50 5.63
C ALA A 120 -4.41 5.12 5.93
N ALA A 121 -3.51 5.28 4.94
CA ALA A 121 -2.08 5.03 5.10
C ALA A 121 -1.44 5.97 6.15
N GLY A 122 -1.82 7.24 6.13
CA GLY A 122 -1.31 8.26 7.06
C GLY A 122 -1.64 7.94 8.52
N ILE A 123 -2.88 7.51 8.79
CA ILE A 123 -3.30 7.13 10.15
C ILE A 123 -2.66 5.80 10.61
N ALA A 124 -2.44 4.86 9.69
CA ALA A 124 -1.96 3.52 10.02
C ALA A 124 -0.55 3.52 10.63
N LEU A 125 0.35 4.40 10.16
CA LEU A 125 1.74 4.43 10.59
C LEU A 125 1.92 4.75 12.10
N PRO A 126 1.41 5.88 12.64
CA PRO A 126 1.52 6.20 14.06
C PRO A 126 0.79 5.20 14.94
N ALA A 127 -0.40 4.74 14.53
CA ALA A 127 -1.15 3.71 15.25
C ALA A 127 -0.38 2.39 15.37
N SER A 128 0.31 1.98 14.28
CA SER A 128 1.12 0.77 14.27
C SER A 128 2.33 0.87 15.19
N SER A 129 3.08 1.97 15.10
CA SER A 129 4.28 2.19 15.93
C SER A 129 3.92 2.25 17.42
N ALA A 130 2.78 2.85 17.78
CA ALA A 130 2.31 2.91 19.16
C ALA A 130 1.82 1.56 19.71
N LEU A 131 1.38 0.62 18.85
CA LEU A 131 0.88 -0.70 19.27
C LEU A 131 2.00 -1.68 19.62
N VAL A 132 3.18 -1.56 19.01
CA VAL A 132 4.34 -2.45 19.24
C VAL A 132 4.71 -2.59 20.74
N PRO A 133 4.88 -1.52 21.52
CA PRO A 133 5.21 -1.63 22.95
C PRO A 133 4.10 -2.21 23.83
N GLN A 134 2.86 -2.32 23.33
CA GLN A 134 1.74 -2.93 24.07
C GLN A 134 1.64 -4.44 23.85
N VAL A 135 2.20 -4.96 22.75
CA VAL A 135 2.04 -6.38 22.36
C VAL A 135 3.27 -7.23 22.66
N VAL A 136 4.38 -6.61 23.06
CA VAL A 136 5.65 -7.32 23.36
C VAL A 136 6.32 -6.70 24.59
N PRO A 137 6.89 -7.51 25.51
CA PRO A 137 7.64 -7.00 26.66
C PRO A 137 8.83 -6.11 26.26
N ALA A 138 9.22 -5.17 27.12
CA ALA A 138 10.31 -4.22 26.88
C ALA A 138 11.65 -4.90 26.50
N THR A 139 11.93 -6.06 27.09
CA THR A 139 13.12 -6.89 26.80
C THR A 139 13.18 -7.37 25.35
N ASN A 140 12.03 -7.45 24.69
CA ASN A 140 11.86 -8.03 23.36
C ASN A 140 11.55 -6.96 22.29
N LEU A 141 11.43 -5.68 22.66
CA LEU A 141 11.07 -4.60 21.73
C LEU A 141 12.07 -4.39 20.60
N ARG A 142 13.37 -4.50 20.89
CA ARG A 142 14.42 -4.35 19.86
C ARG A 142 14.29 -5.43 18.78
N GLN A 143 14.03 -6.66 19.21
CA GLN A 143 13.82 -7.80 18.32
C GLN A 143 12.51 -7.68 17.54
N ALA A 144 11.41 -7.29 18.21
CA ALA A 144 10.12 -7.06 17.58
C ALA A 144 10.20 -6.01 16.48
N ASN A 145 10.85 -4.88 16.75
CA ASN A 145 11.08 -3.85 15.75
C ASN A 145 11.97 -4.35 14.60
N ALA A 146 13.04 -5.10 14.87
CA ALA A 146 13.88 -5.65 13.81
C ALA A 146 13.10 -6.60 12.87
N LEU A 147 12.27 -7.49 13.43
CA LEU A 147 11.42 -8.39 12.66
C LEU A 147 10.40 -7.61 11.82
N ILE A 148 9.73 -6.63 12.42
CA ILE A 148 8.77 -5.78 11.70
C ILE A 148 9.45 -5.04 10.56
N GLN A 149 10.62 -4.44 10.78
CA GLN A 149 11.36 -3.74 9.74
C GLN A 149 11.79 -4.69 8.62
N LEU A 150 12.25 -5.91 8.94
CA LEU A 150 12.53 -6.94 7.94
C LEU A 150 11.29 -7.28 7.11
N GLY A 151 10.13 -7.42 7.75
CA GLY A 151 8.85 -7.63 7.07
C GLY A 151 8.46 -6.45 6.18
N ILE A 152 8.65 -5.21 6.65
CA ILE A 152 8.35 -4.01 5.87
C ILE A 152 9.26 -3.91 4.65
N TYR A 153 10.58 -4.04 4.81
CA TYR A 153 11.51 -3.91 3.68
C TYR A 153 11.36 -5.09 2.71
N GLY A 154 11.24 -6.31 3.21
CA GLY A 154 10.97 -7.50 2.38
C GLY A 154 9.65 -7.37 1.63
N GLY A 155 8.58 -6.98 2.33
CA GLY A 155 7.27 -6.74 1.76
C GLY A 155 7.24 -5.59 0.77
N THR A 156 7.96 -4.50 1.02
CA THR A 156 8.06 -3.37 0.08
C THR A 156 8.73 -3.81 -1.21
N VAL A 157 9.84 -4.53 -1.14
CA VAL A 157 10.54 -5.05 -2.34
C VAL A 157 9.66 -6.04 -3.10
N MET A 158 9.02 -6.98 -2.39
CA MET A 158 8.12 -7.95 -3.02
C MET A 158 6.89 -7.26 -3.63
N GLY A 159 6.27 -6.33 -2.91
CA GLY A 159 5.06 -5.61 -3.29
C GLY A 159 5.26 -4.69 -4.50
N HIS A 160 6.35 -3.93 -4.55
CA HIS A 160 6.64 -3.11 -5.74
C HIS A 160 6.88 -3.98 -6.98
N ARG A 161 7.63 -5.08 -6.82
CA ARG A 161 7.85 -6.03 -7.93
C ARG A 161 6.54 -6.67 -8.38
N TRP A 162 5.68 -7.08 -7.45
CA TRP A 162 4.38 -7.68 -7.77
C TRP A 162 3.38 -6.68 -8.34
N GLY A 163 3.37 -5.44 -7.86
CA GLY A 163 2.54 -4.36 -8.38
C GLY A 163 2.90 -3.98 -9.81
N VAL A 164 4.18 -4.08 -10.19
CA VAL A 164 4.63 -3.91 -11.58
C VAL A 164 4.36 -5.16 -12.43
N LEU A 165 4.49 -6.36 -11.85
CA LEU A 165 4.37 -7.63 -12.59
C LEU A 165 2.91 -8.06 -12.81
N SER A 166 2.00 -7.79 -11.87
CA SER A 166 0.61 -8.25 -11.93
C SER A 166 -0.20 -7.67 -13.10
N PRO A 167 -0.08 -6.37 -13.47
CA PRO A 167 -0.73 -5.84 -14.67
C PRO A 167 -0.14 -6.42 -15.96
N ALA A 168 1.13 -6.83 -15.94
CA ALA A 168 1.80 -7.47 -17.07
C ALA A 168 1.31 -8.91 -17.31
N LEU A 169 1.06 -9.67 -16.25
CA LEU A 169 0.53 -11.03 -16.32
C LEU A 169 -0.96 -11.07 -16.69
N SER A 170 -1.72 -10.04 -16.33
CA SER A 170 -3.18 -9.97 -16.56
C SER A 170 -3.56 -9.66 -18.02
N GLY A 171 -2.58 -9.44 -18.91
CA GLY A 171 -2.80 -9.22 -20.35
C GLY A 171 -3.49 -7.91 -20.74
N ARG A 172 -4.08 -7.17 -19.80
CA ARG A 172 -4.84 -5.94 -20.08
C ARG A 172 -4.06 -4.63 -19.93
N ALA A 173 -3.03 -4.55 -19.08
CA ALA A 173 -2.35 -3.28 -18.79
C ALA A 173 -0.81 -3.24 -18.97
N GLY A 174 -0.10 -4.38 -18.99
CA GLY A 174 1.38 -4.36 -18.99
C GLY A 174 2.11 -5.24 -20.01
N GLY A 175 1.47 -6.25 -20.61
CA GLY A 175 2.14 -7.15 -21.56
C GLY A 175 2.42 -6.48 -22.93
N TRP A 176 1.44 -5.74 -23.44
CA TRP A 176 1.50 -5.11 -24.76
C TRP A 176 2.42 -3.89 -24.81
N GLN A 177 2.56 -3.16 -23.70
CA GLN A 177 3.41 -1.96 -23.64
C GLN A 177 4.90 -2.29 -23.57
N LEU A 178 5.27 -3.40 -22.91
CA LEU A 178 6.64 -3.92 -22.95
C LEU A 178 7.02 -4.43 -24.35
N MET A 179 6.08 -5.06 -25.07
CA MET A 179 6.26 -5.42 -26.48
C MET A 179 6.45 -4.20 -27.39
N ARG A 180 5.82 -3.06 -27.07
CA ARG A 180 5.97 -1.81 -27.84
C ARG A 180 7.33 -1.13 -27.65
N TRP A 181 8.03 -1.38 -26.54
CA TRP A 181 9.40 -0.91 -26.31
C TRP A 181 10.46 -1.81 -26.96
N VAL A 182 10.15 -3.08 -27.20
CA VAL A 182 11.07 -4.07 -27.79
C VAL A 182 11.01 -4.09 -29.32
N LEU A 183 9.90 -3.69 -29.93
CA LEU A 183 9.74 -3.69 -31.39
C LEU A 183 9.82 -2.26 -31.96
N PRO A 184 10.84 -1.92 -32.77
CA PRO A 184 10.90 -0.62 -33.44
C PRO A 184 9.89 -0.61 -34.60
N PHE A 185 8.76 0.08 -34.43
CA PHE A 185 7.83 0.33 -35.54
C PHE A 185 8.09 1.70 -36.20
N PRO A 186 7.96 1.80 -37.54
CA PRO A 186 8.22 3.04 -38.27
C PRO A 186 7.13 4.08 -37.99
N ARG A 187 7.54 5.34 -37.78
CA ARG A 187 6.61 6.48 -37.71
C ARG A 187 5.92 6.64 -39.07
N ARG A 188 4.60 6.45 -39.14
CA ARG A 188 3.82 6.92 -40.28
C ARG A 188 3.75 8.45 -40.21
N SER A 189 4.37 9.09 -41.19
CA SER A 189 4.17 10.50 -41.52
C SER A 189 2.71 10.71 -41.90
N ILE A 190 2.03 11.57 -41.16
CA ILE A 190 0.70 12.05 -41.51
C ILE A 190 0.93 13.20 -42.50
N SER A 191 0.48 13.01 -43.74
CA SER A 191 0.35 14.05 -44.76
C SER A 191 -0.89 14.90 -44.51
#